data_AF-K9W400-F1
#
_entry.id   AF-K9W400-F1
#
_cell.length_a   1.000
_cell.length_b   1.000
_cell.length_c   1.000
_cell.angle_alpha   90.00
_cell.angle_beta   90.00
_cell.angle_gamma   90.00
#
_symmetry.space_group_name_H-M   'P 1'
#
loop_
_entity.id
_entity.type
_entity.pdbx_description
1 polymer ?
#
loop_
_entity_poly.entity_id
_entity_poly.type
_entity_poly.pdbx_seq_one_letter_code
_entity_poly.pdbx_strand_id
1 'polypeptide(L)'
;MLRRSLLYISGLTISTALLGSAITFQDTAQASLTVSPQLSYCSASSGQGDWISWGHQTAKEACGIVNKKFASWGQPIRARRYGRYYINGTNVVEVSCSQSQPFSVAGLGTEAFNKAVEIVRLRGQEGRCVYKVK
;
A
#
# COMPACT_ATOMS: atom_id res chain seq x y z
N MET A 1 -23.73 -72.03 7.37
CA MET A 1 -22.96 -72.32 8.60
C MET A 1 -23.43 -71.38 9.70
N LEU A 2 -23.69 -71.95 10.89
CA LEU A 2 -23.90 -71.36 12.22
C LEU A 2 -23.42 -69.89 12.40
N ARG A 3 -24.12 -68.99 13.10
CA ARG A 3 -24.39 -69.07 14.55
C ARG A 3 -25.37 -67.95 14.98
N ARG A 4 -26.39 -68.31 15.75
CA ARG A 4 -27.08 -67.42 16.70
C ARG A 4 -26.45 -67.63 18.08
N SER A 5 -26.07 -66.54 18.75
CA SER A 5 -25.88 -66.41 20.21
C SER A 5 -26.13 -64.92 20.52
N LEU A 6 -27.27 -64.47 21.05
CA LEU A 6 -27.78 -64.50 22.43
C LEU A 6 -26.85 -63.87 23.48
N LEU A 7 -27.50 -63.14 24.40
CA LEU A 7 -27.07 -62.65 25.74
C LEU A 7 -26.52 -61.20 25.78
N TYR A 8 -26.86 -60.32 26.74
CA TYR A 8 -27.86 -60.31 27.82
C TYR A 8 -27.78 -58.95 28.56
N ILE A 9 -28.91 -58.54 29.15
CA ILE A 9 -29.18 -57.66 30.31
C ILE A 9 -28.55 -56.26 30.52
N SER A 10 -29.46 -55.39 30.96
CA SER A 10 -29.37 -54.45 32.12
C SER A 10 -28.60 -53.15 31.95
N GLY A 11 -29.37 -52.10 31.69
CA GLY A 11 -29.71 -51.16 32.76
C GLY A 11 -28.60 -50.21 33.20
N LEU A 12 -28.68 -48.96 32.74
CA LEU A 12 -28.38 -47.79 33.56
C LEU A 12 -29.06 -46.55 32.97
N THR A 13 -30.15 -46.12 33.58
CA THR A 13 -30.74 -44.79 33.38
C THR A 13 -30.14 -43.85 34.41
N ILE A 14 -29.20 -42.96 34.05
CA ILE A 14 -28.80 -41.85 34.92
C ILE A 14 -28.42 -40.59 34.11
N SER A 15 -29.22 -39.55 34.36
CA SER A 15 -28.92 -38.11 34.42
C SER A 15 -28.74 -37.27 33.16
N THR A 16 -29.83 -36.53 32.89
CA THR A 16 -29.87 -35.12 32.51
C THR A 16 -28.78 -34.27 33.17
N ALA A 17 -28.00 -33.57 32.35
CA ALA A 17 -27.72 -32.12 32.46
C ALA A 17 -26.76 -31.72 31.31
N LEU A 18 -27.29 -31.42 30.12
CA LEU A 18 -26.53 -30.58 29.20
C LEU A 18 -26.48 -29.18 29.82
N LEU A 19 -25.41 -28.88 30.57
CA LEU A 19 -25.02 -27.50 30.80
C LEU A 19 -24.65 -26.92 29.44
N GLY A 20 -25.61 -26.20 28.86
CA GLY A 20 -25.35 -25.28 27.77
C GLY A 20 -24.46 -24.16 28.31
N SER A 21 -23.14 -24.36 28.21
CA SER A 21 -22.18 -23.28 28.35
C SER A 21 -22.45 -22.30 27.23
N ALA A 22 -23.20 -21.23 27.53
CA ALA A 22 -23.27 -20.06 26.68
C ALA A 22 -21.84 -19.54 26.53
N ILE A 23 -21.22 -19.85 25.39
CA ILE A 23 -19.93 -19.28 25.05
C ILE A 23 -20.21 -17.82 24.70
N THR A 24 -20.09 -16.95 25.69
CA THR A 24 -20.04 -15.51 25.45
C THR A 24 -18.71 -15.20 24.77
N PHE A 25 -18.68 -15.34 23.43
CA PHE A 25 -17.70 -14.66 22.61
C PHE A 25 -18.10 -13.17 22.57
N GLN A 26 -17.78 -12.43 23.62
CA GLN A 26 -17.74 -10.98 23.58
C GLN A 26 -16.30 -10.54 23.76
N ASP A 27 -15.56 -10.63 22.67
CA ASP A 27 -14.59 -9.61 22.32
C ASP A 27 -14.60 -9.49 20.80
N THR A 28 -15.67 -8.86 20.30
CA THR A 28 -15.54 -8.13 19.04
C THR A 28 -14.57 -6.99 19.29
N ALA A 29 -13.27 -7.29 19.21
CA ALA A 29 -12.25 -6.29 19.02
C ALA A 29 -12.65 -5.54 17.74
N GLN A 30 -13.30 -4.39 17.90
CA GLN A 30 -13.47 -3.44 16.82
C GLN A 30 -12.05 -3.04 16.44
N ALA A 31 -11.51 -3.69 15.40
CA ALA A 31 -10.35 -3.19 14.69
C ALA A 31 -10.75 -1.80 14.20
N SER A 32 -10.38 -0.78 14.98
CA SER A 32 -10.50 0.60 14.55
C SER A 32 -9.68 0.68 13.27
N LEU A 33 -10.37 0.79 12.13
CA LEU A 33 -9.78 1.03 10.82
C LEU A 33 -9.17 2.42 10.85
N THR A 34 -8.03 2.56 11.51
CA THR A 34 -7.26 3.80 11.53
C THR A 34 -6.79 4.02 10.10
N VAL A 35 -7.46 4.95 9.41
CA VAL A 35 -7.04 5.39 8.07
C VAL A 35 -5.62 5.94 8.21
N SER A 36 -4.68 5.33 7.50
CA SER A 36 -3.29 5.75 7.54
C SER A 36 -3.20 7.23 7.15
N PRO A 37 -2.51 8.08 7.94
CA PRO A 37 -2.39 9.50 7.62
C PRO A 37 -1.74 9.66 6.24
N GLN A 38 -2.15 10.70 5.53
CA GLN A 38 -1.69 10.96 4.16
C GLN A 38 -0.92 12.29 4.08
N LEU A 39 0.14 12.30 3.30
CA LEU A 39 0.86 13.51 2.90
C LEU A 39 0.83 13.66 1.38
N SER A 40 1.10 14.88 0.92
CA SER A 40 1.16 15.23 -0.49
C SER A 40 2.55 14.99 -1.07
N TYR A 41 2.57 14.66 -2.36
CA TYR A 41 3.77 14.62 -3.17
C TYR A 41 3.55 15.34 -4.49
N CYS A 42 4.64 15.71 -5.15
CA CYS A 42 4.68 16.21 -6.51
C CYS A 42 5.93 15.67 -7.21
N SER A 43 5.77 15.17 -8.43
CA SER A 43 6.86 14.76 -9.31
C SER A 43 6.77 15.50 -10.63
N ALA A 44 7.92 15.78 -11.24
CA ALA A 44 7.99 16.36 -12.57
C ALA A 44 9.24 15.90 -13.31
N SER A 45 9.20 16.02 -14.64
CA SER A 45 10.34 15.77 -15.52
C SER A 45 10.57 16.92 -16.49
N SER A 46 11.82 17.06 -16.91
CA SER A 46 12.30 17.90 -18.01
C SER A 46 13.32 17.11 -18.83
N GLY A 47 13.66 17.55 -20.03
CA GLY A 47 14.70 16.87 -20.82
C GLY A 47 16.07 16.70 -20.11
N GLN A 48 16.34 17.47 -19.05
CA GLN A 48 17.58 17.43 -18.28
C GLN A 48 17.52 16.56 -17.02
N GLY A 49 16.34 16.41 -16.41
CA GLY A 49 16.23 15.88 -15.05
C GLY A 49 14.78 15.73 -14.59
N ASP A 50 14.55 14.75 -13.74
CA ASP A 50 13.31 14.50 -13.02
C ASP A 50 13.52 14.79 -11.53
N TRP A 51 12.44 15.19 -10.87
CA TRP A 51 12.48 15.55 -9.45
C TRP A 51 11.17 15.21 -8.78
N ILE A 52 11.26 14.81 -7.51
CA ILE A 52 10.11 14.52 -6.67
C ILE A 52 10.27 15.25 -5.33
N SER A 53 9.18 15.80 -4.83
CA SER A 53 9.05 16.33 -3.47
C SER A 53 7.88 15.63 -2.80
N TRP A 54 8.08 15.13 -1.59
CA TRP A 54 7.07 14.43 -0.78
C TRP A 54 7.20 14.86 0.69
N GLY A 55 6.22 14.49 1.51
CA GLY A 55 6.21 14.80 2.94
C GLY A 55 5.55 16.14 3.29
N HIS A 56 4.84 16.76 2.34
CA HIS A 56 4.19 18.06 2.54
C HIS A 56 2.70 17.91 2.85
N GLN A 57 2.11 18.87 3.56
CA GLN A 57 0.68 18.82 3.88
C GLN A 57 -0.18 19.02 2.62
N THR A 58 0.27 19.86 1.69
CA THR A 58 -0.47 20.18 0.46
C THR A 58 0.32 19.91 -0.81
N ALA A 59 -0.41 19.63 -1.90
CA ALA A 59 0.19 19.51 -3.23
C ALA A 59 0.82 20.83 -3.71
N LYS A 60 0.31 21.99 -3.26
CA LYS A 60 0.87 23.31 -3.58
C LYS A 60 2.28 23.47 -3.00
N GLU A 61 2.49 23.06 -1.76
CA GLU A 61 3.82 23.08 -1.13
C GLU A 61 4.79 22.15 -1.86
N ALA A 62 4.38 20.90 -2.07
CA ALA A 62 5.21 19.91 -2.76
C ALA A 62 5.58 20.37 -4.18
N CYS A 63 4.60 20.81 -4.98
CA CYS A 63 4.87 21.30 -6.32
C CYS A 63 5.61 22.64 -6.33
N GLY A 64 5.50 23.45 -5.28
CA GLY A 64 6.30 24.67 -5.11
C GLY A 64 7.79 24.37 -5.03
N ILE A 65 8.19 23.33 -4.27
CA ILE A 65 9.58 22.87 -4.19
C ILE A 65 10.07 22.35 -5.55
N VAL A 66 9.26 21.52 -6.21
CA VAL A 66 9.57 21.01 -7.57
C VAL A 66 9.78 22.18 -8.53
N ASN A 67 8.87 23.15 -8.57
CA ASN A 67 8.96 24.29 -9.48
C ASN A 67 10.22 25.12 -9.24
N LYS A 68 10.58 25.38 -7.98
CA LYS A 68 11.84 26.06 -7.63
C LYS A 68 13.06 25.29 -8.13
N LYS A 69 13.03 23.95 -8.03
CA LYS A 69 14.11 23.10 -8.55
C LYS A 69 14.26 23.22 -10.06
N PHE A 70 13.18 23.09 -10.82
CA PHE A 70 13.22 23.23 -12.28
C PHE A 70 13.57 24.66 -12.74
N ALA A 71 13.09 25.67 -12.02
CA ALA A 71 13.49 27.06 -12.26
C ALA A 71 15.01 27.25 -12.04
N SER A 72 15.58 26.63 -11.01
CA SER A 72 17.04 26.67 -10.76
C SER A 72 17.87 25.97 -11.86
N TRP A 73 17.26 25.06 -12.62
CA TRP A 73 17.88 24.41 -13.78
C TRP A 73 17.68 25.20 -15.08
N GLY A 74 16.86 26.25 -15.08
CA GLY A 74 16.48 26.96 -16.31
C GLY A 74 15.69 26.09 -17.30
N GLN A 75 15.03 25.02 -16.83
CA GLN A 75 14.34 24.06 -17.69
C GLN A 75 12.82 24.16 -17.54
N PRO A 76 12.06 24.12 -18.65
CA PRO A 76 10.62 23.96 -18.59
C PRO A 76 10.26 22.53 -18.14
N ILE A 77 9.23 22.43 -17.31
CA ILE A 77 8.63 21.14 -16.94
C ILE A 77 7.85 20.61 -18.15
N ARG A 78 8.14 19.37 -18.55
CA ARG A 78 7.49 18.67 -19.67
C ARG A 78 6.29 17.85 -19.20
N ALA A 79 6.40 17.22 -18.04
CA ALA A 79 5.33 16.44 -17.44
C ALA A 79 5.34 16.60 -15.92
N ARG A 80 4.17 16.52 -15.30
CA ARG A 80 3.99 16.63 -13.85
C ARG A 80 2.90 15.69 -13.36
N ARG A 81 3.11 15.09 -12.19
CA ARG A 81 2.10 14.35 -11.42
C ARG A 81 2.15 14.80 -9.96
N TYR A 82 1.01 14.79 -9.28
CA TYR A 82 0.94 15.09 -7.86
C TYR A 82 -0.25 14.34 -7.27
N GLY A 83 -0.25 14.18 -5.96
CA GLY A 83 -1.31 13.47 -5.27
C GLY A 83 -0.97 13.27 -3.80
N ARG A 84 -1.57 12.25 -3.21
CA ARG A 84 -1.32 11.85 -1.82
C ARG A 84 -0.74 10.45 -1.74
N TYR A 85 -0.03 10.19 -0.65
CA TYR A 85 0.49 8.87 -0.31
C TYR A 85 0.26 8.62 1.19
N TYR A 86 0.10 7.35 1.57
CA TYR A 86 -0.03 6.93 2.96
C TYR A 86 1.32 6.95 3.65
N ILE A 87 1.45 7.61 4.80
CA ILE A 87 2.71 7.68 5.55
C ILE A 87 3.08 6.31 6.12
N ASN A 88 2.08 5.60 6.69
CA ASN A 88 2.25 4.31 7.36
C ASN A 88 1.54 3.17 6.61
N GLY A 89 1.44 3.28 5.28
CA GLY A 89 0.74 2.30 4.43
C GLY A 89 1.54 1.91 3.20
N THR A 90 1.15 0.82 2.57
CA THR A 90 1.69 0.41 1.26
C THR A 90 1.21 1.38 0.20
N ASN A 91 2.15 1.98 -0.52
CA ASN A 91 1.88 2.80 -1.69
C ASN A 91 2.37 2.07 -2.93
N VAL A 92 1.63 2.19 -4.03
CA VAL A 92 2.06 1.72 -5.35
C VAL A 92 2.36 2.93 -6.22
N VAL A 93 3.62 3.10 -6.60
CA VAL A 93 4.07 4.18 -7.48
C VAL A 93 4.16 3.65 -8.91
N GLU A 94 3.32 4.18 -9.79
CA GLU A 94 3.48 4.07 -11.24
C GLU A 94 4.54 5.04 -11.73
N VAL A 95 5.51 4.51 -12.48
CA VAL A 95 6.54 5.28 -13.16
C VAL A 95 6.22 5.28 -14.64
N SER A 96 6.09 6.48 -15.21
CA SER A 96 5.89 6.69 -16.64
C SER A 96 7.07 7.47 -17.20
N CYS A 97 7.90 6.82 -18.02
CA CYS A 97 9.05 7.45 -18.67
C CYS A 97 8.79 7.62 -20.17
N SER A 98 9.30 8.70 -20.77
CA SER A 98 9.20 8.86 -22.22
C SER A 98 9.87 7.67 -22.93
N GLN A 99 9.21 7.07 -23.92
CA GLN A 99 9.74 5.95 -24.72
C GLN A 99 9.91 4.64 -23.93
N SER A 100 9.17 4.43 -22.85
CA SER A 100 9.17 3.16 -22.11
C SER A 100 7.79 2.77 -21.63
N GLN A 101 7.54 1.47 -21.55
CA GLN A 101 6.31 0.95 -20.95
C GLN A 101 6.29 1.34 -19.45
N PRO A 102 5.17 1.87 -18.93
CA PRO A 102 5.04 2.17 -17.51
C PRO A 102 5.25 0.91 -16.65
N PHE A 103 5.84 1.10 -15.47
CA PHE A 103 6.00 0.04 -14.48
C PHE A 103 5.54 0.55 -13.11
N SER A 104 5.24 -0.37 -12.19
CA SER A 104 4.78 -0.03 -10.84
C SER A 104 5.70 -0.62 -9.79
N VAL A 105 5.89 0.11 -8.70
CA VAL A 105 6.74 -0.26 -7.59
C VAL A 105 5.96 -0.07 -6.30
N ALA A 106 5.90 -1.13 -5.48
CA ALA A 106 5.27 -1.06 -4.17
C ALA A 106 6.32 -0.81 -3.08
N GLY A 107 5.94 -0.06 -2.05
CA GLY A 107 6.76 0.16 -0.86
C GLY A 107 5.97 0.83 0.27
N LEU A 108 6.52 0.78 1.48
CA LEU A 108 5.88 1.39 2.65
C LEU A 108 6.20 2.89 2.71
N GLY A 109 5.19 3.74 2.91
CA GLY A 109 5.41 5.17 3.07
C GLY A 109 6.17 5.77 1.88
N THR A 110 7.30 6.43 2.17
CA THR A 110 8.17 7.03 1.15
C THR A 110 9.09 6.04 0.44
N GLU A 111 9.21 4.80 0.94
CA GLU A 111 10.06 3.76 0.36
C GLU A 111 9.65 3.44 -1.09
N ALA A 112 8.36 3.52 -1.41
CA ALA A 112 7.86 3.32 -2.77
C ALA A 112 8.48 4.31 -3.77
N PHE A 113 8.66 5.57 -3.37
CA PHE A 113 9.33 6.58 -4.19
C PHE A 113 10.82 6.31 -4.32
N ASN A 114 11.51 5.99 -3.22
CA ASN A 114 12.95 5.70 -3.24
C ASN A 114 13.27 4.52 -4.15
N LYS A 115 12.51 3.42 -4.06
CA LYS A 115 12.66 2.25 -4.94
C LYS A 115 12.38 2.62 -6.40
N ALA A 116 11.33 3.41 -6.66
CA ALA A 116 10.99 3.84 -8.01
C ALA A 116 12.11 4.69 -8.63
N VAL A 117 12.66 5.65 -7.90
CA VAL A 117 13.80 6.48 -8.34
C VAL A 117 15.03 5.62 -8.60
N GLU A 118 15.34 4.68 -7.71
CA GLU A 118 16.49 3.79 -7.88
C GLU A 118 16.34 2.90 -9.12
N ILE A 119 15.16 2.35 -9.39
CA ILE A 119 14.92 1.57 -10.61
C ILE A 119 15.07 2.44 -11.86
N VAL A 120 14.59 3.69 -11.84
CA VAL A 120 14.78 4.64 -12.96
C VAL A 120 16.26 4.90 -13.22
N ARG A 121 17.04 5.12 -12.16
CA ARG A 121 18.50 5.31 -12.22
C ARG A 121 19.20 4.07 -12.79
N LEU A 122 18.88 2.88 -12.28
CA LEU A 122 19.45 1.62 -12.76
C LEU A 122 19.10 1.33 -14.23
N ARG A 123 17.97 1.86 -14.73
CA ARG A 123 17.56 1.74 -16.14
C ARG A 123 18.11 2.85 -17.03
N GLY A 124 18.84 3.83 -16.49
CA GLY A 124 19.36 4.98 -17.24
C GLY A 124 18.25 5.88 -17.81
N GLN A 125 17.11 5.98 -17.11
CA GLN A 125 15.93 6.73 -17.56
C GLN A 125 15.76 8.07 -16.84
N GLU A 126 16.75 8.49 -16.06
CA GLU A 126 16.76 9.78 -15.36
C GLU A 126 16.48 10.93 -16.32
N GLY A 127 15.74 11.93 -15.84
CA GLY A 127 15.25 13.03 -16.65
C GLY A 127 13.96 12.74 -17.40
N ARG A 128 13.55 11.49 -17.57
CA ARG A 128 12.48 11.16 -18.52
C ARG A 128 11.18 10.73 -17.86
N CYS A 129 11.15 10.67 -16.54
CA CYS A 129 10.13 9.96 -15.78
C CYS A 129 9.28 10.85 -14.88
N VAL A 130 8.00 10.52 -14.77
CA VAL A 130 7.11 11.05 -13.72
C VAL A 130 6.53 9.91 -12.91
N TYR A 131 6.17 10.22 -11.66
CA TYR A 131 5.82 9.26 -10.62
C TYR A 131 4.42 9.56 -10.11
N LYS A 132 3.55 8.56 -10.10
CA LYS A 132 2.16 8.68 -9.66
C LYS A 132 1.81 7.57 -8.67
N VAL A 133 1.33 7.92 -7.48
CA VAL A 133 0.71 6.96 -6.56
C VAL A 133 -0.66 6.52 -7.12
N LYS A 134 -0.90 5.21 -7.19
CA LYS A 134 -2.18 4.59 -7.59
C LYS A 134 -3.10 4.35 -6.41
#